data_AF-A0AAN9VWP0-F1
#
_entry.id   AF-A0AAN9VWP0-F1
#
_cell.length_a   1.000
_cell.length_b   1.000
_cell.length_c   1.000
_cell.angle_alpha   90.00
_cell.angle_beta   90.00
_cell.angle_gamma   90.00
#
_symmetry.space_group_name_H-M   'P 1'
#
loop_
_entity.id
_entity.type
_entity.pdbx_description
1 polymer ?
#
loop_
_entity_poly.entity_id
_entity_poly.type
_entity_poly.pdbx_seq_one_letter_code
_entity_poly.pdbx_strand_id
1 'polypeptide(L)'
;MQNANGPCPLIAVANTLLLRGRVLISDMVVVVTAAQLVEYVSDAVADTVANVNAHDAIAVLPELQHGLDVNVRFGGVSDFEPTRECAVFDVLRIPLYHGWLVDPQCEAAARAVGRMGYNELVEHILANKSRSCGI
;
A
#
# COMPACT_ATOMS: atom_id res chain seq x y z
N MET A 1 -15.52 1.14 -11.50
CA MET A 1 -14.25 1.39 -12.24
C MET A 1 -13.68 2.72 -11.78
N GLN A 2 -12.35 2.86 -11.83
CA GLN A 2 -11.66 4.11 -11.49
C GLN A 2 -11.83 5.14 -12.63
N ASN A 3 -11.97 6.42 -12.30
CA ASN A 3 -11.81 7.51 -13.27
C ASN A 3 -10.31 7.84 -13.45
N ALA A 4 -9.91 8.64 -14.45
CA ALA A 4 -8.50 9.00 -14.63
C ALA A 4 -7.89 9.58 -13.34
N ASN A 5 -6.79 8.99 -12.86
CA ASN A 5 -6.11 9.31 -11.59
C ASN A 5 -6.98 9.18 -10.31
N GLY A 6 -8.07 8.41 -10.35
CA GLY A 6 -8.94 8.18 -9.18
C GLY A 6 -8.24 7.40 -8.05
N PRO A 7 -8.95 7.18 -6.92
CA PRO A 7 -8.36 6.62 -5.69
C PRO A 7 -8.12 5.11 -5.81
N CYS A 8 -7.10 4.71 -6.58
CA CYS A 8 -6.77 3.31 -6.88
C CYS A 8 -6.65 2.43 -5.62
N PRO A 9 -5.96 2.87 -4.54
CA PRO A 9 -5.81 2.06 -3.33
C PRO A 9 -7.15 1.78 -2.64
N LEU A 10 -8.00 2.81 -2.49
CA LEU A 10 -9.32 2.65 -1.88
C LEU A 10 -10.22 1.71 -2.68
N ILE A 11 -10.20 1.83 -4.02
CA ILE A 11 -10.96 0.95 -4.91
C ILE A 11 -10.45 -0.49 -4.83
N ALA A 12 -9.14 -0.71 -4.75
CA ALA A 12 -8.56 -2.05 -4.63
C ALA A 12 -9.03 -2.73 -3.33
N VAL A 13 -9.02 -2.00 -2.21
CA VAL A 13 -9.54 -2.48 -0.93
C VAL A 13 -11.04 -2.77 -1.03
N ALA A 14 -11.84 -1.82 -1.51
CA ALA A 14 -13.29 -1.98 -1.60
C ALA A 14 -13.69 -3.16 -2.50
N ASN A 15 -13.07 -3.31 -3.67
CA ASN A 15 -13.32 -4.44 -4.57
C ASN A 15 -13.00 -5.78 -3.91
N THR A 16 -11.90 -5.85 -3.15
CA THR A 16 -11.52 -7.06 -2.41
C THR A 16 -12.57 -7.41 -1.37
N LEU A 17 -13.11 -6.43 -0.65
CA LEU A 17 -14.15 -6.65 0.36
C LEU A 17 -15.50 -7.02 -0.26
N LEU A 18 -15.87 -6.40 -1.38
CA LEU A 18 -17.06 -6.74 -2.16
C LEU A 18 -17.01 -8.20 -2.64
N LEU A 19 -15.89 -8.61 -3.24
CA LEU A 19 -15.69 -9.99 -3.72
C LEU A 19 -15.66 -11.01 -2.57
N ARG A 20 -15.24 -10.60 -1.37
CA ARG A 20 -15.29 -11.42 -0.14
C ARG A 20 -16.67 -11.42 0.53
N GLY A 21 -17.64 -10.65 0.03
CA GLY A 21 -18.96 -10.50 0.66
C GLY A 21 -18.93 -9.77 2.01
N ARG A 22 -17.85 -9.01 2.31
CA ARG A 22 -17.69 -8.22 3.54
C ARG A 22 -18.23 -6.80 3.42
N VAL A 23 -18.40 -6.33 2.19
CA VAL A 23 -19.11 -5.08 1.87
C VAL A 23 -20.23 -5.45 0.91
N LEU A 24 -21.41 -4.88 1.10
CA LEU A 24 -22.57 -5.06 0.24
C LEU A 24 -23.04 -3.68 -0.22
N ILE A 25 -23.24 -3.53 -1.52
CA ILE A 25 -23.79 -2.33 -2.14
C ILE A 25 -25.11 -2.73 -2.80
N SER A 26 -26.15 -1.90 -2.63
CA SER A 26 -27.45 -2.17 -3.25
C SER A 26 -27.32 -2.24 -4.78
N ASP A 27 -28.04 -3.18 -5.37
CA ASP A 27 -28.24 -3.37 -6.81
C ASP A 27 -28.78 -2.13 -7.55
N MET A 28 -29.44 -1.22 -6.83
CA MET A 28 -29.94 0.05 -7.37
C MET A 28 -28.85 1.11 -7.51
N VAL A 29 -27.66 0.90 -6.93
CA VAL A 29 -26.56 1.86 -6.94
C VAL A 29 -25.72 1.70 -8.20
N VAL A 30 -25.79 2.69 -9.08
CA VAL A 30 -25.01 2.73 -10.34
C VAL A 30 -23.72 3.54 -10.24
N VAL A 31 -23.62 4.43 -9.24
CA VAL A 31 -22.46 5.30 -8.99
C VAL A 31 -22.19 5.35 -7.48
N VAL A 32 -20.93 5.24 -7.11
CA VAL A 32 -20.46 5.34 -5.73
C VAL A 32 -19.37 6.42 -5.67
N THR A 33 -19.49 7.34 -4.71
CA THR A 33 -18.47 8.38 -4.47
C THR A 33 -17.31 7.84 -3.63
N ALA A 34 -16.16 8.53 -3.66
CA ALA A 34 -15.03 8.15 -2.82
C ALA A 34 -15.36 8.20 -1.32
N ALA A 35 -16.15 9.18 -0.88
CA ALA A 35 -16.63 9.27 0.50
C ALA A 35 -17.50 8.05 0.90
N GLN A 36 -18.43 7.64 0.04
CA GLN A 36 -19.24 6.44 0.28
C GLN A 36 -18.37 5.17 0.34
N LEU A 37 -17.35 5.07 -0.51
CA LEU A 37 -16.40 3.95 -0.42
C LEU A 37 -15.63 3.96 0.90
N VAL A 38 -15.20 5.13 1.40
CA VAL A 38 -14.57 5.25 2.72
C VAL A 38 -15.51 4.77 3.81
N GLU A 39 -16.79 5.16 3.78
CA GLU A 39 -17.80 4.71 4.75
C GLU A 39 -17.94 3.17 4.73
N TYR A 40 -18.18 2.58 3.56
CA TYR A 40 -18.32 1.12 3.45
C TYR A 40 -17.09 0.35 3.93
N VAL A 41 -15.88 0.85 3.63
CA VAL A 41 -14.64 0.21 4.09
C VAL A 41 -14.45 0.42 5.59
N SER A 42 -14.81 1.60 6.13
CA SER A 42 -14.73 1.90 7.57
C SER A 42 -15.61 0.95 8.38
N ASP A 43 -16.84 0.72 7.93
CA ASP A 43 -17.77 -0.23 8.57
C ASP A 43 -17.17 -1.66 8.55
N ALA A 44 -16.64 -2.08 7.40
CA ALA A 44 -16.01 -3.39 7.29
C ALA A 44 -14.75 -3.54 8.18
N VAL A 45 -13.99 -2.45 8.40
CA VAL A 45 -12.86 -2.40 9.34
C VAL A 45 -13.38 -2.55 10.78
N ALA A 46 -14.41 -1.79 11.16
CA ALA A 46 -15.00 -1.82 12.50
C ALA A 46 -15.57 -3.21 12.87
N ASP A 47 -16.17 -3.90 11.89
CA ASP A 47 -16.68 -5.27 12.04
C ASP A 47 -15.58 -6.33 12.19
N THR A 48 -14.32 -5.98 11.96
CA THR A 48 -13.17 -6.87 12.20
C THR A 48 -12.87 -6.91 13.71
N VAL A 49 -13.72 -7.62 14.43
CA VAL A 49 -13.76 -7.76 15.90
C VAL A 49 -12.34 -7.91 16.49
N ALA A 50 -11.98 -6.99 17.39
CA ALA A 50 -10.81 -7.05 18.29
C ALA A 50 -9.43 -6.61 17.76
N ASN A 51 -9.33 -5.72 16.77
CA ASN A 51 -8.03 -5.14 16.43
C ASN A 51 -7.83 -3.75 17.06
N VAL A 52 -6.88 -3.61 17.99
CA VAL A 52 -6.49 -2.33 18.61
C VAL A 52 -6.11 -1.28 17.55
N ASN A 53 -5.69 -1.73 16.37
CA ASN A 53 -5.29 -0.89 15.25
C ASN A 53 -6.44 -0.49 14.32
N ALA A 54 -7.69 -0.90 14.60
CA ALA A 54 -8.85 -0.54 13.77
C ALA A 54 -9.07 0.98 13.71
N HIS A 55 -8.85 1.68 14.83
CA HIS A 55 -8.97 3.14 14.86
C HIS A 55 -7.93 3.82 13.96
N ASP A 56 -6.68 3.35 14.02
CA ASP A 56 -5.60 3.86 13.18
C ASP A 56 -5.85 3.57 11.70
N ALA A 57 -6.34 2.38 11.36
CA ALA A 57 -6.69 2.03 9.99
C ALA A 57 -7.83 2.92 9.45
N ILE A 58 -8.90 3.12 10.21
CA ILE A 58 -10.02 4.00 9.83
C ILE A 58 -9.53 5.44 9.62
N ALA A 59 -8.65 5.93 10.50
CA ALA A 59 -8.11 7.28 10.41
C ALA A 59 -7.23 7.53 9.17
N VAL A 60 -6.78 6.47 8.48
CA VAL A 60 -5.96 6.57 7.26
C VAL A 60 -6.77 6.33 5.98
N LEU A 61 -7.97 5.75 6.06
CA LEU A 61 -8.83 5.51 4.89
C LEU A 61 -9.06 6.76 4.01
N PRO A 62 -9.23 7.98 4.56
CA PRO A 62 -9.35 9.17 3.73
C PRO A 62 -8.11 9.45 2.87
N GLU A 63 -6.90 9.10 3.34
CA GLU A 63 -5.63 9.31 2.62
C GLU A 63 -5.51 8.41 1.39
N LEU A 64 -6.11 7.22 1.42
CA LEU A 64 -6.17 6.30 0.27
C LEU A 64 -6.93 6.90 -0.93
N GLN A 65 -7.66 7.99 -0.73
CA GLN A 65 -8.27 8.75 -1.81
C GLN A 65 -7.23 9.48 -2.67
N HIS A 66 -6.10 9.88 -2.06
CA HIS A 66 -5.06 10.68 -2.69
C HIS A 66 -3.86 9.83 -3.11
N GLY A 67 -3.64 8.69 -2.47
CA GLY A 67 -2.56 7.77 -2.82
C GLY A 67 -2.26 6.77 -1.70
N LEU A 68 -1.29 5.90 -1.95
CA LEU A 68 -0.74 4.99 -0.96
C LEU A 68 0.77 5.17 -0.97
N ASP A 69 1.34 5.72 0.10
CA ASP A 69 2.78 5.83 0.24
C ASP A 69 3.35 4.48 0.70
N VAL A 70 4.24 3.92 -0.12
CA VAL A 70 4.88 2.63 0.11
C VAL A 70 6.38 2.77 -0.10
N ASN A 71 7.14 2.18 0.81
CA ASN A 71 8.58 2.00 0.63
C ASN A 71 8.88 0.50 0.55
N VAL A 72 9.16 0.02 -0.66
CA VAL A 72 9.43 -1.39 -0.94
C VAL A 72 10.88 -1.76 -0.56
N ARG A 73 11.09 -3.01 -0.18
CA ARG A 73 12.41 -3.66 -0.14
C ARG A 73 12.48 -4.69 -1.25
N PHE A 74 13.65 -4.85 -1.85
CA PHE A 74 13.78 -5.62 -3.09
C PHE A 74 13.99 -7.13 -2.89
N GLY A 75 13.85 -7.63 -1.64
CA GLY A 75 14.18 -9.00 -1.25
C GLY A 75 13.06 -10.03 -1.44
N GLY A 76 11.81 -9.59 -1.43
CA GLY A 76 10.65 -10.47 -1.45
C GLY A 76 9.38 -9.72 -1.83
N VAL A 77 8.39 -10.43 -2.37
CA VAL A 77 7.18 -9.81 -2.94
C VAL A 77 6.30 -9.10 -1.91
N SER A 78 6.46 -9.40 -0.63
CA SER A 78 5.71 -8.83 0.49
C SER A 78 6.54 -7.86 1.33
N ASP A 79 7.74 -7.50 0.86
CA ASP A 79 8.70 -6.79 1.69
C ASP A 79 8.50 -5.28 1.54
N PHE A 80 7.79 -4.69 2.49
CA PHE A 80 7.60 -3.26 2.63
C PHE A 80 8.17 -2.77 3.96
N GLU A 81 8.60 -1.53 4.01
CA GLU A 81 8.73 -0.85 5.29
C GLU A 81 7.35 -0.52 5.84
N PRO A 82 7.10 -0.72 7.15
CA PRO A 82 5.82 -0.40 7.74
C PRO A 82 5.52 1.10 7.61
N THR A 83 4.45 1.43 6.88
CA THR A 83 3.87 2.78 6.85
C THR A 83 2.49 2.76 7.50
N ARG A 84 2.00 3.94 7.88
CA ARG A 84 0.69 4.07 8.54
C ARG A 84 -0.43 3.64 7.60
N GLU A 85 -0.26 3.91 6.31
CA GLU A 85 -1.18 3.60 5.23
C GLU A 85 -1.22 2.10 4.92
N CYS A 86 -0.14 1.36 5.17
CA CYS A 86 -0.15 -0.10 5.03
C CYS A 86 -1.00 -0.79 6.12
N ALA A 87 -1.22 -0.16 7.28
CA ALA A 87 -1.94 -0.78 8.40
C ALA A 87 -3.38 -1.20 8.06
N VAL A 88 -4.02 -0.52 7.10
CA VAL A 88 -5.37 -0.87 6.61
C VAL A 88 -5.41 -2.29 5.99
N PHE A 89 -4.35 -2.68 5.28
CA PHE A 89 -4.22 -3.97 4.62
C PHE A 89 -4.07 -5.09 5.66
N ASP A 90 -3.28 -4.83 6.71
CA ASP A 90 -3.09 -5.76 7.83
C ASP A 90 -4.39 -5.99 8.60
N VAL A 91 -5.10 -4.91 8.95
CA VAL A 91 -6.38 -5.01 9.69
C VAL A 91 -7.43 -5.77 8.88
N LEU A 92 -7.53 -5.50 7.58
CA LEU A 92 -8.49 -6.16 6.69
C LEU A 92 -8.05 -7.55 6.23
N ARG A 93 -6.84 -7.99 6.60
CA ARG A 93 -6.20 -9.24 6.13
C ARG A 93 -6.21 -9.32 4.60
N ILE A 94 -5.77 -8.23 3.97
CA ILE A 94 -5.55 -8.14 2.53
C ILE A 94 -4.04 -8.12 2.33
N PRO A 95 -3.42 -9.17 1.76
CA PRO A 95 -1.99 -9.15 1.54
C PRO A 95 -1.63 -8.10 0.48
N LEU A 96 -0.61 -7.28 0.76
CA LEU A 96 -0.04 -6.33 -0.18
C LEU A 96 1.23 -6.92 -0.81
N TYR A 97 1.37 -6.77 -2.13
CA TYR A 97 2.51 -7.32 -2.88
C TYR A 97 3.11 -6.32 -3.86
N HIS A 98 4.40 -6.48 -4.17
CA HIS A 98 5.08 -5.82 -5.28
C HIS A 98 5.96 -6.81 -6.07
N GLY A 99 6.27 -6.47 -7.32
CA GLY A 99 7.15 -7.27 -8.19
C GLY A 99 8.55 -6.69 -8.35
N TRP A 100 8.87 -5.63 -7.62
CA TRP A 100 10.17 -4.96 -7.73
C TRP A 100 11.22 -5.69 -6.92
N LEU A 101 11.80 -6.73 -7.51
CA LEU A 101 12.77 -7.61 -6.87
C LEU A 101 14.15 -7.45 -7.51
N VAL A 102 15.20 -7.63 -6.72
CA VAL A 102 16.55 -7.77 -7.27
C VAL A 102 16.74 -9.18 -7.81
N ASP A 103 17.29 -9.29 -9.03
CA ASP A 103 17.62 -10.59 -9.61
C ASP A 103 18.76 -11.25 -8.80
N PRO A 104 18.53 -12.41 -8.16
CA PRO A 104 19.56 -13.08 -7.37
C PRO A 104 20.75 -13.57 -8.22
N GLN A 105 20.57 -13.72 -9.54
CA GLN A 105 21.66 -14.10 -10.45
C GLN A 105 22.64 -12.94 -10.70
N CYS A 106 22.21 -11.69 -10.45
CA CYS A 106 23.06 -10.52 -10.55
C CYS A 106 23.68 -10.17 -9.19
N GLU A 107 24.72 -10.91 -8.78
CA GLU A 107 25.37 -10.75 -7.48
C GLU A 107 25.81 -9.32 -7.18
N ALA A 108 26.27 -8.59 -8.20
CA ALA A 108 26.69 -7.19 -8.06
C ALA A 108 25.52 -6.29 -7.66
N ALA A 109 24.36 -6.43 -8.32
CA ALA A 109 23.16 -5.68 -7.98
C ALA A 109 22.60 -6.11 -6.62
N ALA A 110 22.52 -7.42 -6.36
CA ALA A 110 22.06 -7.96 -5.08
C ALA A 110 22.92 -7.45 -3.91
N ARG A 111 24.24 -7.38 -4.08
CA ARG A 111 25.15 -6.83 -3.07
C ARG A 111 25.01 -5.32 -2.91
N ALA A 112 24.86 -4.58 -4.01
CA ALA A 112 24.72 -3.13 -3.98
C ALA A 112 23.39 -2.67 -3.37
N VAL A 113 22.30 -3.40 -3.61
CA VAL A 113 20.98 -3.16 -3.01
C VAL A 113 20.93 -3.66 -1.56
N GLY A 114 21.52 -4.82 -1.28
CA GLY A 114 21.57 -5.39 0.06
C GLY A 114 20.18 -5.57 0.67
N ARG A 115 19.98 -4.99 1.86
CA ARG A 115 18.67 -4.99 2.56
C ARG A 115 17.95 -3.64 2.49
N MET A 116 18.46 -2.70 1.70
CA MET A 116 17.92 -1.33 1.66
C MET A 116 16.51 -1.30 1.07
N GLY A 117 15.65 -0.44 1.63
CA GLY A 117 14.42 -0.01 0.98
C GLY A 117 14.68 0.93 -0.20
N TYR A 118 13.66 1.24 -0.98
CA TYR A 118 13.76 2.19 -2.10
C TYR A 118 14.33 3.55 -1.65
N ASN A 119 13.81 4.13 -0.57
CA ASN A 119 14.27 5.43 -0.08
C ASN A 119 15.74 5.40 0.34
N GLU A 120 16.16 4.42 1.13
CA GLU A 120 17.55 4.23 1.54
C GLU A 120 18.49 4.05 0.33
N LEU A 121 18.04 3.29 -0.67
CA LEU A 121 18.82 3.04 -1.88
C LEU A 121 19.03 4.32 -2.71
N VAL A 122 18.00 5.17 -2.83
CA VAL A 122 18.10 6.46 -3.51
C VAL A 122 19.12 7.35 -2.80
N GLU A 123 19.05 7.47 -1.48
CA GLU A 123 20.02 8.24 -0.68
C GLU A 123 21.45 7.71 -0.86
N HIS A 124 21.62 6.39 -0.84
CA HIS A 124 22.92 5.75 -1.03
C HIS A 124 23.50 6.03 -2.43
N ILE A 125 22.67 6.03 -3.48
CA ILE A 125 23.11 6.39 -4.84
C ILE A 125 23.58 7.85 -4.90
N LEU A 126 22.84 8.77 -4.28
CA LEU A 126 23.19 10.19 -4.25
C LEU A 126 24.49 10.43 -3.49
N ALA A 127 24.66 9.83 -2.32
CA ALA A 127 25.90 9.94 -1.53
C ALA A 127 27.13 9.44 -2.29
N ASN A 128 27.01 8.35 -3.05
CA ASN A 128 28.10 7.83 -3.87
C ASN A 128 28.42 8.71 -5.08
N LYS A 129 27.40 9.30 -5.73
CA LYS A 129 27.62 10.27 -6.81
C LYS A 129 28.39 11.51 -6.33
N SER A 130 28.00 12.08 -5.18
CA SER A 130 28.67 13.25 -4.62
C SER A 130 30.15 12.98 -4.29
N ARG A 131 30.47 11.78 -3.81
CA ARG A 131 31.86 11.35 -3.56
C ARG A 131 32.68 11.17 -4.84
N SER A 132 32.05 10.72 -5.92
CA SER A 132 32.73 10.54 -7.21
C SER A 132 32.96 11.84 -7.98
N CYS A 133 32.25 12.92 -7.64
CA CYS A 133 32.31 14.21 -8.33
C CYS A 133 33.18 15.27 -7.62
N GLY A 134 33.97 14.86 -6.62
CA GLY A 134 34.90 15.68 -5.81
C GLY A 134 34.95 17.19 -6.11
N ILE A 135 34.19 17.94 -5.32
CA ILE A 135 34.61 19.26 -4.82
C ILE A 135 35.37 19.00 -3.51
#